data_AF-A0A3B0YGJ3-F1
#
_entry.id   AF-A0A3B0YGJ3-F1
#
_cell.length_a   1.000
_cell.length_b   1.000
_cell.length_c   1.000
_cell.angle_alpha   90.00
_cell.angle_beta   90.00
_cell.angle_gamma   90.00
#
_symmetry.space_group_name_H-M   'P 1'
#
loop_
_entity.id
_entity.type
_entity.pdbx_description
1 polymer ?
#
loop_
_entity_poly.entity_id
_entity_poly.type
_entity_poly.pdbx_seq_one_letter_code
_entity_poly.pdbx_strand_id
1 'polypeptide(L)' 'MNQEYYDTVVKLEKDGIDPEYIQGWQGGYVCNPEREEQRTNDAYDAGFADGSDHNTDSASKFKA' A
#
# COMPACT_ATOMS: atom_id res chain seq x y z
N MET A 1 -6.80 10.29 14.27
CA MET A 1 -5.86 9.85 13.22
C MET A 1 -5.21 8.57 13.72
N ASN A 2 -5.15 7.51 12.92
CA ASN A 2 -4.50 6.26 13.34
C ASN A 2 -2.98 6.43 13.19
N GLN A 3 -2.24 6.28 14.29
CA GLN A 3 -0.79 6.51 14.32
C GLN A 3 -0.02 5.43 13.54
N GLU A 4 -0.45 4.17 13.63
CA GLU A 4 0.16 3.05 12.92
C GLU A 4 0.07 3.23 11.40
N TYR A 5 -1.09 3.65 10.91
CA TYR A 5 -1.30 4.01 9.50
C TYR A 5 -0.32 5.10 9.06
N TYR A 6 -0.26 6.18 9.83
CA TYR A 6 0.59 7.32 9.50
C TYR A 6 2.06 6.94 9.48
N ASP A 7 2.54 6.23 10.51
CA ASP A 7 3.92 5.83 10.64
C ASP A 7 4.33 4.86 9.53
N THR A 8 3.44 3.95 9.14
CA THR A 8 3.68 2.99 8.05
C THR A 8 3.79 3.70 6.70
N VAL A 9 2.85 4.59 6.37
CA VAL A 9 2.89 5.37 5.12
C VAL A 9 4.15 6.22 5.05
N VAL A 10 4.47 6.95 6.13
CA VAL A 10 5.69 7.79 6.18
C VAL A 10 6.95 6.95 6.01
N LYS A 11 6.99 5.74 6.56
CA LYS A 11 8.12 4.82 6.36
C LYS A 11 8.23 4.39 4.89
N LEU A 12 7.14 3.96 4.27
CA LEU A 12 7.13 3.52 2.87
C LEU A 12 7.54 4.66 1.91
N GLU A 13 7.05 5.88 2.14
CA GLU A 13 7.45 7.05 1.36
C GLU A 13 8.95 7.36 1.50
N LYS A 14 9.49 7.30 2.74
CA LYS A 14 10.92 7.51 3.01
C LYS A 14 11.79 6.41 2.42
N ASP A 15 11.29 5.18 2.37
CA ASP A 15 12.00 4.03 1.83
C ASP A 15 12.01 4.02 0.29
N GLY A 16 11.30 4.96 -0.36
CA GLY A 16 11.25 5.09 -1.82
C GLY A 16 10.42 4.01 -2.49
N ILE A 17 9.39 3.52 -1.78
CA ILE A 17 8.48 2.50 -2.32
C ILE A 17 7.55 3.14 -3.37
N ASP A 18 7.19 2.37 -4.39
CA ASP A 18 6.29 2.76 -5.47
C ASP A 18 5.00 3.40 -4.93
N PRO A 19 4.63 4.61 -5.41
CA PRO A 19 3.39 5.26 -5.00
C PRO A 19 2.13 4.41 -5.20
N GLU A 20 2.06 3.56 -6.22
CA GLU A 20 0.90 2.68 -6.45
C GLU A 20 0.80 1.61 -5.36
N TYR A 21 1.92 1.06 -4.88
CA TYR A 21 1.93 0.18 -3.71
C TYR A 21 1.42 0.90 -2.47
N ILE A 22 1.88 2.13 -2.22
CA ILE A 22 1.44 2.92 -1.07
C ILE A 22 -0.07 3.20 -1.15
N GLN A 23 -0.58 3.56 -2.33
CA GLN A 23 -2.01 3.79 -2.55
C GLN A 23 -2.86 2.53 -2.34
N GLY A 24 -2.38 1.38 -2.83
CA GLY A 24 -3.02 0.08 -2.57
C GLY A 24 -3.09 -0.20 -1.07
N TRP A 25 -1.95 -0.07 -0.39
CA TRP A 25 -1.83 -0.30 1.05
C TRP A 25 -2.79 0.57 1.87
N GLN A 26 -2.86 1.86 1.54
CA GLN A 26 -3.79 2.78 2.18
C GLN A 26 -5.25 2.37 1.97
N GLY A 27 -5.60 1.89 0.77
CA GLY A 27 -6.95 1.41 0.43
C GLY A 27 -7.34 0.15 1.20
N GLY A 28 -6.43 -0.84 1.26
CA GLY A 28 -6.65 -2.08 2.01
C GLY A 28 -6.81 -1.84 3.51
N TYR A 29 -5.94 -1.01 4.11
CA TYR A 29 -5.95 -0.72 5.55
C TYR A 29 -7.25 -0.08 6.04
N VAL A 30 -7.89 0.75 5.21
CA VAL A 30 -9.17 1.41 5.56
C VAL A 30 -10.39 0.65 5.00
N CYS A 31 -10.18 -0.54 4.45
CA CYS A 31 -11.20 -1.40 3.84
C CYS A 31 -12.01 -0.69 2.74
N ASN A 32 -11.34 0.10 1.90
CA ASN A 32 -11.98 0.68 0.71
C ASN A 32 -12.26 -0.40 -0.33
N PRO A 33 -13.28 -0.20 -1.19
CA PRO A 33 -13.44 -1.02 -2.39
C PRO A 33 -12.18 -0.96 -3.25
N GLU A 34 -11.83 -2.11 -3.83
CA GLU A 34 -10.76 -2.17 -4.84
C GLU A 34 -11.08 -1.24 -6.02
N ARG A 35 -10.03 -0.69 -6.62
CA ARG A 35 -10.15 0.06 -7.86
C ARG A 35 -10.58 -0.88 -8.99
N GLU A 36 -11.14 -0.29 -10.04
CA GLU A 36 -11.46 -1.01 -11.27
C GLU A 36 -10.22 -1.72 -11.83
N GLU A 37 -10.37 -2.96 -12.31
CA GLU A 37 -9.27 -3.82 -12.82
C GLU A 37 -8.36 -3.11 -13.86
N GLN A 38 -8.92 -2.19 -14.65
CA GLN A 38 -8.16 -1.42 -15.64
C GLN A 38 -7.29 -0.30 -15.04
N ARG A 39 -7.41 -0.05 -13.73
CA ARG A 39 -6.76 1.03 -12.98
C ARG A 39 -5.87 0.51 -11.86
N THR A 40 -5.73 -0.81 -11.76
CA THR A 40 -4.78 -1.47 -10.86
C THR A 40 -3.54 -1.93 -11.62
N ASN A 41 -2.48 -2.23 -10.88
CA ASN A 41 -1.26 -2.84 -11.38
C ASN A 41 -0.66 -3.72 -10.27
N ASP A 42 0.39 -4.45 -10.60
CA ASP A 42 1.04 -5.39 -9.66
C ASP A 42 1.44 -4.73 -8.32
N ALA A 43 1.88 -3.46 -8.35
CA ALA A 43 2.25 -2.72 -7.16
C ALA A 43 1.03 -2.39 -6.29
N TYR A 44 -0.03 -1.86 -6.90
CA TYR A 44 -1.29 -1.56 -6.22
C TYR A 44 -1.92 -2.82 -5.62
N ASP A 45 -2.02 -3.90 -6.38
CA ASP A 45 -2.68 -5.14 -5.93
C ASP A 45 -1.92 -5.76 -4.74
N ALA A 46 -0.58 -5.76 -4.81
CA ALA A 46 0.24 -6.21 -3.69
C ALA A 46 0.13 -5.29 -2.47
N GLY A 47 0.08 -3.97 -2.69
CA GLY A 47 -0.16 -2.99 -1.63
C GLY A 47 -1.51 -3.22 -0.96
N PHE A 48 -2.57 -3.39 -1.74
CA PHE A 48 -3.93 -3.58 -1.24
C PHE A 48 -4.08 -4.84 -0.38
N ALA A 49 -3.47 -5.96 -0.80
CA ALA A 49 -3.41 -7.18 -0.02
C ALA A 49 -2.66 -6.97 1.32
N ASP A 50 -1.42 -6.47 1.26
CA ASP A 50 -0.61 -6.21 2.45
C ASP A 50 -1.31 -5.20 3.41
N GLY A 51 -1.96 -4.18 2.86
CA GLY A 51 -2.73 -3.19 3.59
C GLY A 51 -3.95 -3.77 4.30
N SER A 52 -4.66 -4.69 3.65
CA SER A 52 -5.80 -5.40 4.25
C SER A 52 -5.37 -6.31 5.40
N ASP A 53 -4.16 -6.86 5.31
CA ASP A 53 -3.53 -7.71 6.33
C ASP A 53 -2.70 -6.91 7.36
N HIS A 54 -2.64 -5.58 7.23
CA HIS A 54 -1.87 -4.67 8.09
C HIS A 54 -0.36 -4.99 8.17
N ASN A 55 0.24 -5.49 7.07
CA ASN A 55 1.68 -5.75 6.97
C ASN A 55 2.30 -4.96 5.79
N THR A 56 3.60 -5.12 5.53
CA THR A 56 4.27 -4.48 4.38
C THR A 56 5.26 -5.44 3.71
N ASP A 57 4.91 -6.72 3.66
CA ASP A 57 5.85 -7.80 3.30
C ASP A 57 6.31 -7.72 1.85
N SER A 58 5.44 -7.23 0.96
CA SER A 58 5.71 -7.08 -0.47
C SER A 58 6.35 -5.73 -0.83
N ALA A 59 6.39 -4.75 0.09
CA ALA A 59 6.86 -3.39 -0.18
C ALA A 59 8.25 -3.35 -0.84
N SER A 60 9.18 -4.17 -0.33
CA SER A 60 10.57 -4.20 -0.81
C SER A 60 10.73 -4.58 -2.29
N LYS A 61 9.73 -5.26 -2.88
CA LYS A 61 9.72 -5.63 -4.30
C LYS A 61 9.47 -4.44 -5.22
N PHE A 62 8.82 -3.40 -4.70
CA PHE A 62 8.42 -2.20 -5.43
C PHE A 62 9.24 -0.97 -5.04
N LYS A 63 10.46 -1.19 -4.53
CA LYS A 63 11.40 -0.13 -4.24
C LYS A 63 12.08 0.33 -5.54
N ALA A 64 12.08 1.64 -5.79
CA ALA A 64 12.77 2.26 -6.92
C ALA A 64 14.31 2.17 -6.82
#